data_AF-A0A4Q1EVI3-F1
#
_entry.id   AF-A0A4Q1EVI3-F1
#
_cell.length_a   1.000
_cell.length_b   1.000
_cell.length_c   1.000
_cell.angle_alpha   90.00
_cell.angle_beta   90.00
_cell.angle_gamma   90.00
#
_symmetry.space_group_name_H-M   'P 1'
#
loop_
_entity.id
_entity.type
_entity.pdbx_description
1 polymer ?
#
loop_
_entity_poly.entity_id
_entity_poly.type
_entity_poly.pdbx_seq_one_letter_code
_entity_poly.pdbx_strand_id
1 'polypeptide(L)'
;MTANQTHTIWKSAISRDHWKKLISSIHIVDLDHIKSSPSLQSVDGMDETFQIRTPKKSHIYVNAYVDTLHYKQLQQLKEQLDKILPKEYQ
;
A
#
# COMPACT_ATOMS: atom_id res chain seq x y z
N MET A 1 27.96 8.94 -0.49
CA MET A 1 27.72 8.80 -1.94
C MET A 1 26.69 7.70 -2.13
N THR A 2 25.41 8.03 -2.29
CA THR A 2 24.31 7.07 -2.56
C THR A 2 23.49 7.47 -3.80
N ALA A 3 23.99 8.41 -4.60
CA ALA A 3 23.25 9.04 -5.70
C ALA A 3 23.14 8.20 -7.00
N ASN A 4 23.69 6.97 -7.04
CA ASN A 4 23.78 6.17 -8.26
C ASN A 4 23.01 4.83 -8.20
N GLN A 5 22.16 4.60 -7.21
CA GLN A 5 21.18 3.52 -7.31
C GLN A 5 20.01 4.03 -8.14
N THR A 6 20.09 3.82 -9.47
CA THR A 6 18.95 4.05 -10.35
C THR A 6 17.80 3.20 -9.82
N HIS A 7 16.81 3.83 -9.19
CA HIS A 7 15.60 3.13 -8.76
C HIS A 7 15.09 2.31 -9.94
N THR A 8 15.07 0.99 -9.80
CA THR A 8 14.46 0.11 -10.78
C THR A 8 12.96 0.39 -10.70
N ILE A 9 12.45 1.12 -11.69
CA ILE A 9 11.02 1.37 -11.81
C ILE A 9 10.43 0.15 -12.49
N TRP A 10 9.45 -0.48 -11.85
CA TRP A 10 8.68 -1.53 -12.50
C TRP A 10 7.92 -0.92 -13.69
N LYS A 11 8.39 -1.19 -14.92
CA LYS A 11 7.81 -0.65 -16.17
C LYS A 11 6.74 -1.54 -16.79
N SER A 12 6.47 -2.71 -16.22
CA SER A 12 5.47 -3.62 -16.77
C SER A 12 4.08 -3.19 -16.33
N ALA A 13 3.15 -3.12 -17.30
CA ALA A 13 1.75 -2.89 -16.99
C ALA A 13 1.19 -4.05 -16.17
N ILE A 14 0.50 -3.75 -15.07
CA ILE A 14 -0.30 -4.73 -14.34
C ILE A 14 -1.43 -5.18 -15.27
N SER A 15 -1.56 -6.50 -15.48
CA SER A 15 -2.64 -7.05 -16.29
C SER A 15 -4.00 -6.71 -15.69
N ARG A 16 -5.05 -6.62 -16.51
CA ARG A 16 -6.41 -6.33 -16.01
C ARG A 16 -6.88 -7.34 -14.96
N ASP A 17 -6.52 -8.62 -15.13
CA ASP A 17 -6.86 -9.68 -14.16
C ASP A 17 -6.13 -9.50 -12.83
N HIS A 18 -4.83 -9.23 -12.87
CA HIS A 18 -4.04 -8.94 -11.67
C HIS A 18 -4.55 -7.68 -10.96
N TRP A 19 -4.86 -6.63 -11.71
CA TRP A 19 -5.44 -5.40 -11.14
C TRP A 19 -6.77 -5.68 -10.45
N LYS A 20 -7.66 -6.46 -11.07
CA LYS A 20 -8.95 -6.85 -10.48
C LYS A 20 -8.76 -7.64 -9.19
N LYS A 21 -7.79 -8.55 -9.14
CA LYS A 21 -7.44 -9.31 -7.92
C LYS A 21 -6.91 -8.40 -6.82
N LEU A 22 -5.99 -7.47 -7.13
CA LEU A 22 -5.44 -6.52 -6.17
C LEU A 22 -6.54 -5.69 -5.49
N ILE A 23 -7.45 -5.12 -6.28
CA ILE A 23 -8.47 -4.22 -5.73
C ILE A 23 -9.65 -4.97 -5.09
N SER A 24 -9.80 -6.28 -5.32
CA SER A 24 -10.94 -7.05 -4.82
C SER A 24 -11.01 -7.18 -3.30
N SER A 25 -9.87 -7.03 -2.61
CA SER A 25 -9.82 -7.06 -1.14
C SER A 25 -10.19 -5.73 -0.49
N ILE A 26 -10.33 -4.64 -1.26
CA ILE A 26 -10.56 -3.30 -0.73
C ILE A 26 -12.05 -3.01 -0.63
N HIS A 27 -12.55 -2.88 0.59
CA HIS A 27 -13.92 -2.44 0.87
C HIS A 27 -13.96 -0.92 1.03
N ILE A 28 -14.49 -0.24 0.00
CA ILE A 28 -14.51 1.23 -0.07
C ILE A 28 -15.25 1.86 1.13
N VAL A 29 -16.27 1.20 1.67
CA VAL A 29 -17.03 1.67 2.84
C VAL A 29 -16.22 1.62 4.14
N ASP A 30 -15.28 0.69 4.24
CA ASP A 30 -14.46 0.48 5.43
C ASP A 30 -13.26 1.44 5.46
N LEU A 31 -12.90 2.03 4.32
CA LEU A 31 -11.82 3.02 4.20
C LEU A 31 -12.00 4.22 5.15
N ASP A 32 -13.23 4.66 5.39
CA ASP A 32 -13.50 5.76 6.33
C ASP A 32 -13.23 5.43 7.79
N HIS A 33 -13.15 4.15 8.11
CA HIS A 33 -13.01 3.67 9.49
C HIS A 33 -11.56 3.32 9.85
N ILE A 34 -10.67 3.25 8.85
CA ILE A 34 -9.26 2.92 9.05
C ILE A 34 -8.57 4.07 9.80
N LYS A 35 -7.91 3.73 10.90
CA LYS A 35 -7.13 4.68 11.69
C LYS A 35 -5.64 4.65 11.33
N SER A 36 -5.05 5.83 11.32
CA SER A 36 -3.60 6.02 11.17
C SER A 36 -2.94 6.22 12.53
N SER A 37 -1.63 5.99 12.58
CA SER A 37 -0.80 6.41 13.69
C SER A 37 0.05 7.63 13.31
N PRO A 38 0.68 8.31 14.29
CA PRO A 38 1.70 9.31 14.01
C PRO A 38 2.86 8.75 13.18
N SER A 39 3.58 9.64 12.49
CA SER A 39 4.81 9.27 11.79
C SER A 39 5.88 8.80 12.78
N LEU A 40 6.59 7.74 12.40
CA LEU A 40 7.75 7.20 13.12
C LEU A 40 9.08 7.77 12.58
N GLN A 41 9.06 8.62 11.54
CA GLN A 41 10.28 9.21 10.96
C GLN A 41 11.09 10.02 11.98
N SER A 42 10.43 10.61 12.97
CA SER A 42 11.10 11.36 14.04
C SER A 42 11.89 10.48 15.02
N VAL A 43 11.63 9.17 15.05
CA VAL A 43 12.26 8.20 15.96
C VAL A 43 13.08 7.14 15.22
N ASP A 44 13.58 7.48 14.03
CA ASP A 44 14.36 6.60 13.14
C ASP A 44 13.57 5.38 12.60
N GLY A 45 12.24 5.47 12.58
CA GLY A 45 11.35 4.45 11.99
C GLY A 45 10.92 4.79 10.57
N MET A 46 10.74 3.78 9.72
CA MET A 46 10.13 3.94 8.41
C MET A 46 8.61 3.94 8.53
N ASP A 47 7.95 4.89 7.86
CA ASP A 47 6.49 4.90 7.78
C ASP A 47 5.99 3.99 6.66
N GLU A 48 4.94 3.25 6.97
CA GLU A 48 4.09 2.66 5.95
C GLU A 48 3.02 3.69 5.55
N THR A 49 2.93 4.04 4.27
CA THR A 49 1.89 4.93 3.77
C THR A 49 1.06 4.28 2.68
N PHE A 50 -0.26 4.30 2.85
CA PHE A 50 -1.21 3.94 1.81
C PHE A 50 -1.92 5.19 1.32
N GLN A 51 -1.91 5.42 0.01
CA GLN A 51 -2.70 6.46 -0.64
C GLN A 51 -3.71 5.83 -1.58
N ILE A 52 -4.99 5.96 -1.26
CA ILE A 52 -6.09 5.38 -2.03
C ILE A 52 -6.97 6.50 -2.56
N ARG A 53 -7.06 6.62 -3.90
CA ARG A 53 -7.94 7.58 -4.56
C ARG A 53 -9.17 6.88 -5.11
N THR A 54 -10.33 7.27 -4.59
CA THR A 54 -11.64 6.90 -5.14
C THR A 54 -12.20 8.08 -5.96
N PRO A 55 -13.27 7.88 -6.76
CA PRO A 55 -13.90 8.99 -7.48
C PRO A 55 -14.43 10.09 -6.56
N LYS A 56 -14.81 9.75 -5.32
CA LYS A 56 -15.42 10.69 -4.36
C LYS A 56 -14.40 11.41 -3.49
N LYS A 57 -13.30 10.73 -3.12
CA LYS A 57 -12.29 11.26 -2.18
C LYS A 57 -10.97 10.52 -2.24
N SER A 58 -9.94 11.18 -1.70
CA SER A 58 -8.62 10.60 -1.44
C SER A 58 -8.48 10.25 0.03
N HIS A 59 -7.94 9.07 0.30
CA HIS A 59 -7.59 8.60 1.63
C HIS A 59 -6.07 8.47 1.73
N ILE A 60 -5.51 8.87 2.86
CA ILE A 60 -4.10 8.71 3.18
C ILE A 60 -4.05 8.06 4.56
N TYR A 61 -3.35 6.94 4.66
CA TYR A 61 -3.13 6.26 5.93
C TYR A 61 -1.65 6.13 6.21
N VAL A 62 -1.24 6.50 7.41
CA VAL A 62 0.14 6.36 7.90
C VAL A 62 0.13 5.31 9.00
N ASN A 63 0.97 4.29 8.86
CA ASN A 63 1.15 3.22 9.85
C ASN A 63 -0.18 2.59 10.29
N ALA A 64 -1.05 2.29 9.31
CA ALA A 64 -2.42 1.84 9.54
C ALA A 64 -2.51 0.48 10.25
N TYR A 65 -1.41 -0.27 10.33
CA TYR A 65 -1.30 -1.55 11.04
C TYR A 65 -1.67 -1.46 12.54
N VAL A 66 -1.71 -0.25 13.12
CA VAL A 66 -2.22 -0.04 14.48
C VAL A 66 -3.72 -0.31 14.61
N ASP A 67 -4.47 -0.24 13.51
CA ASP A 67 -5.90 -0.55 13.45
C ASP A 67 -6.12 -2.03 13.09
N THR A 68 -6.00 -2.91 14.09
CA THR A 68 -6.12 -4.36 13.89
C THR A 68 -7.48 -4.82 13.37
N LEU A 69 -8.53 -3.99 13.45
CA LEU A 69 -9.87 -4.30 12.96
C LEU A 69 -9.99 -4.04 11.46
N HIS A 70 -9.61 -2.85 10.99
CA HIS A 70 -9.85 -2.45 9.59
C HIS A 70 -8.63 -2.60 8.68
N TYR A 71 -7.42 -2.73 9.24
CA TYR A 71 -6.17 -2.82 8.48
C TYR A 71 -6.05 -4.08 7.62
N LYS A 72 -6.77 -5.15 7.97
CA LYS A 72 -6.66 -6.46 7.30
C LYS A 72 -6.78 -6.39 5.77
N GLN A 73 -7.61 -5.50 5.25
CA GLN A 73 -7.76 -5.29 3.81
C GLN A 73 -6.51 -4.70 3.14
N LEU A 74 -5.80 -3.79 3.83
CA LEU A 74 -4.56 -3.18 3.36
C LEU A 74 -3.41 -4.18 3.43
N GLN A 75 -3.38 -5.01 4.47
CA GLN A 75 -2.46 -6.14 4.57
C GLN A 75 -2.64 -7.11 3.40
N GLN A 76 -3.88 -7.52 3.10
CA GLN A 76 -4.18 -8.41 1.98
C GLN A 76 -3.75 -7.80 0.64
N LEU A 77 -3.94 -6.49 0.45
CA LEU A 77 -3.45 -5.80 -0.75
C LEU A 77 -1.93 -5.94 -0.90
N LYS A 78 -1.15 -5.74 0.18
CA LYS A 78 0.30 -5.92 0.18
C LYS A 78 0.70 -7.37 -0.15
N GLU A 79 0.04 -8.34 0.48
CA GLU A 79 0.32 -9.76 0.23
C GLU A 79 0.01 -10.18 -1.21
N GLN A 80 -1.04 -9.60 -1.82
CA GLN A 80 -1.35 -9.85 -3.23
C GLN A 80 -0.39 -9.11 -4.17
N LEU A 81 0.05 -7.90 -3.79
CA LEU A 81 1.06 -7.15 -4.53
C LEU A 81 2.38 -7.93 -4.56
N ASP A 82 2.85 -8.44 -3.41
CA ASP A 82 4.08 -9.23 -3.31
C ASP A 82 4.10 -10.42 -4.28
N LYS A 83 2.96 -11.12 -4.42
CA LYS A 83 2.81 -12.27 -5.32
C LYS A 83 2.90 -11.93 -6.81
N ILE A 84 2.63 -10.68 -7.19
CA ILE A 84 2.66 -10.24 -8.60
C ILE A 84 3.91 -9.43 -8.93
N LEU A 85 4.70 -9.05 -7.91
CA LEU A 85 5.98 -8.41 -8.13
C LEU A 85 6.94 -9.41 -8.80
N PRO A 86 7.68 -8.99 -9.84
CA PRO A 86 8.74 -9.83 -10.38
C PRO A 86 9.78 -10.11 -9.28
N LYS A 87 10.42 -11.28 -9.33
CA LYS A 87 11.44 -11.71 -8.34
C LYS A 87 12.61 -10.73 -8.16
N GLU A 88 12.82 -9.84 -9.13
CA GLU A 88 13.83 -8.77 -9.08
C GLU A 88 13.44 -7.62 -8.12
N TYR A 89 12.19 -7.61 -7.64
CA TYR A 89 11.59 -6.61 -6.75
C TYR A 89 11.04 -7.23 -5.45
N GLN A 90 11.16 -8.55 -5.28
CA GLN A 90 10.94 -9.25 -4.01
C GLN A 90 12.25 -9.27 -3.22
#